data_AF-A0A1B6KC55-F1
#
_entry.id   AF-A0A1B6KC55-F1
#
_cell.length_a   1.000
_cell.length_b   1.000
_cell.length_c   1.000
_cell.angle_alpha   90.00
_cell.angle_beta   90.00
_cell.angle_gamma   90.00
#
_symmetry.space_group_name_H-M   'P 1'
#
loop_
_entity.id
_entity.type
_entity.pdbx_description
1 polymer ?
#
loop_
_entity_poly.entity_id
_entity_poly.type
_entity_poly.pdbx_seq_one_letter_code
_entity_poly.pdbx_strand_id
1 'polypeptide(L)'
;MADLENDPILRFQRKYYLILMPIVCFVVPTVLPVYCWGETWTNAWFVATLFRYTFTLNMTWLVNSAAHMWGQRPYDQFINPSENLSVSVGALGEGWHNYHHTFPWDYKTAELGNYRANFTTAFIDFFAKIGWAYELKTVSHEMIKRRVQRTGDGTHEKYGHSHKGEVWGWGDKDMLQQDKEEALVINKKPQ
;
A
#
# COMPACT_ATOMS: atom_id res chain seq x y z
N MET A 1 8.51 4.17 -16.52
CA MET A 1 9.09 5.49 -16.21
C MET A 1 8.50 6.59 -17.08
N ALA A 2 8.25 6.38 -18.38
CA ALA A 2 7.63 7.40 -19.24
C ALA A 2 6.26 7.89 -18.69
N ASP A 3 5.48 7.01 -18.07
CA ASP A 3 4.26 7.32 -17.32
C ASP A 3 4.49 8.38 -16.23
N LEU A 4 5.50 8.19 -15.37
CA LEU A 4 5.85 9.12 -14.30
C LEU A 4 6.49 10.42 -14.82
N GLU A 5 7.29 10.32 -15.89
CA GLU A 5 7.97 11.46 -16.50
C GLU A 5 7.02 12.36 -17.29
N ASN A 6 5.88 11.83 -17.74
CA ASN A 6 4.87 12.60 -18.45
C ASN A 6 3.85 13.27 -17.51
N ASP A 7 3.77 12.85 -16.24
CA ASP A 7 2.89 13.48 -15.26
C ASP A 7 3.43 14.87 -14.81
N PRO A 8 2.71 15.96 -15.07
CA PRO A 8 3.19 17.31 -14.76
C PRO A 8 3.35 17.58 -13.26
N ILE A 9 2.53 16.94 -12.40
CA ILE A 9 2.58 17.09 -10.95
C ILE A 9 3.85 16.42 -10.42
N LEU A 10 4.14 15.19 -10.86
CA LEU A 10 5.35 14.47 -10.45
C LEU A 10 6.62 15.17 -10.92
N ARG A 11 6.63 15.70 -12.15
CA ARG A 11 7.75 16.50 -12.66
C ARG A 11 7.97 17.77 -11.83
N PHE A 12 6.90 18.47 -11.45
CA PHE A 12 6.97 19.65 -10.59
C PHE A 12 7.57 19.28 -9.23
N GLN A 13 7.03 18.24 -8.59
CA GLN A 13 7.53 17.74 -7.30
C GLN A 13 9.02 17.37 -7.38
N ARG A 14 9.43 16.64 -8.42
CA ARG A 14 10.84 16.24 -8.64
C ARG A 14 11.75 17.44 -8.84
N LYS A 15 11.33 18.43 -9.64
CA LYS A 15 12.12 19.64 -9.94
C LYS A 15 12.39 20.48 -8.70
N TYR A 16 11.41 20.61 -7.81
CA TYR A 16 11.49 21.48 -6.64
C TYR A 16 11.66 20.73 -5.32
N TYR A 17 11.94 19.43 -5.35
CA TYR A 17 11.99 18.56 -4.17
C TYR A 17 12.90 19.11 -3.07
N LEU A 18 14.12 19.55 -3.42
CA LEU A 18 15.10 20.08 -2.45
C LEU A 18 14.64 21.36 -1.75
N ILE A 19 13.65 22.07 -2.31
CA ILE A 19 13.04 23.26 -1.71
C ILE A 19 11.78 22.88 -0.94
N LEU A 20 10.88 22.11 -1.58
CA LEU A 20 9.59 21.73 -1.00
C LEU A 20 9.75 20.81 0.22
N MET A 21 10.66 19.84 0.17
CA MET A 21 10.84 18.86 1.24
C MET A 21 11.19 19.52 2.58
N PRO A 22 12.25 20.36 2.70
CA PRO A 22 12.58 20.93 4.00
C PRO A 22 11.48 21.86 4.54
N ILE A 23 10.81 22.59 3.64
CA ILE A 23 9.70 23.47 4.02
C ILE A 23 8.53 22.65 4.58
N VAL A 24 8.03 21.67 3.84
CA VAL A 24 6.83 20.90 4.23
C VAL A 24 7.13 19.92 5.36
N CYS A 25 8.33 19.33 5.40
CA CYS A 25 8.67 18.30 6.37
C CYS A 25 9.17 18.85 7.71
N PHE A 26 9.88 19.99 7.70
CA PHE A 26 10.51 20.55 8.90
C PHE A 26 9.98 21.94 9.29
N VAL A 27 9.88 22.88 8.35
CA VAL A 27 9.48 24.26 8.67
C VAL A 27 8.01 24.33 9.05
N VAL A 28 7.11 23.85 8.19
CA VAL A 28 5.66 23.90 8.38
C VAL A 28 5.24 23.18 9.67
N PRO A 29 5.70 21.94 9.96
CA PRO A 29 5.30 21.24 11.18
C PRO A 29 5.90 21.83 12.46
N THR A 30 6.94 22.67 12.36
CA THR A 30 7.48 23.42 13.51
C THR A 30 6.73 24.72 13.74
N VAL A 31 6.46 25.46 12.67
CA VAL A 31 5.88 26.81 12.76
C VAL A 31 4.38 26.74 13.07
N LEU A 32 3.61 25.87 12.41
CA LEU A 32 2.15 25.82 12.60
C LEU A 32 1.73 25.62 14.05
N PRO A 33 2.28 24.66 14.82
CA PRO A 33 1.88 24.47 16.22
C PRO A 33 2.11 25.70 17.10
N VAL A 34 3.23 26.40 16.87
CA VAL A 34 3.60 27.59 17.64
C VAL A 34 2.58 28.71 17.41
N TYR A 35 2.20 28.96 16.16
CA TYR A 35 1.31 30.07 15.83
C TYR A 35 -0.19 29.74 15.92
N CYS A 36 -0.59 28.49 15.70
CA CYS A 36 -2.00 28.11 15.69
C CYS A 36 -2.57 27.80 17.09
N TRP A 37 -1.76 27.25 18.00
CA TRP A 37 -2.22 26.90 19.35
C TRP A 37 -1.19 27.19 20.46
N GLY A 38 -0.18 28.00 20.19
CA GLY A 38 0.75 28.50 21.21
C GLY A 38 1.73 27.47 21.75
N GLU A 39 2.06 26.42 20.97
CA GLU A 39 3.07 25.44 21.38
C GLU A 39 4.46 26.08 21.50
N THR A 40 5.31 25.51 22.36
CA THR A 40 6.69 25.97 22.49
C THR A 40 7.53 25.56 21.27
N TRP A 41 8.48 26.40 20.87
CA TRP A 41 9.41 26.09 19.76
C TRP A 41 10.15 24.77 19.95
N THR A 42 10.57 24.47 21.19
CA THR A 42 11.27 23.23 21.54
C THR A 42 10.40 22.00 21.29
N ASN A 43 9.16 21.99 21.79
CA ASN A 43 8.26 20.86 21.58
C ASN A 43 7.87 20.72 20.11
N ALA A 44 7.59 21.82 19.42
CA ALA A 44 7.26 21.81 18.00
C ALA A 44 8.40 21.24 17.14
N TRP A 45 9.65 21.60 17.44
CA TRP A 45 10.82 21.07 16.74
C TRP A 45 11.09 19.59 17.07
N PHE A 46 11.19 19.23 18.35
CA PHE A 46 11.62 17.87 18.72
C PHE A 46 10.49 16.83 18.59
N VAL A 47 9.25 17.20 18.90
CA VAL A 47 8.11 16.25 18.91
C VAL A 47 7.35 16.31 17.59
N ALA A 48 6.74 17.45 17.26
CA ALA A 48 5.88 17.56 16.08
C ALA A 48 6.65 17.40 14.76
N THR A 49 7.96 17.69 14.77
CA THR A 49 8.82 17.61 13.59
C THR A 49 9.74 16.39 13.61
N LEU A 50 10.75 16.35 14.50
CA LEU A 50 11.79 15.32 14.44
C LEU A 50 11.29 13.92 14.84
N PHE A 51 10.57 13.81 15.96
CA PHE A 51 9.99 12.54 16.38
C PHE A 51 8.97 12.04 15.35
N ARG A 52 8.03 12.88 14.90
CA ARG A 52 7.08 12.55 13.82
C ARG A 52 7.79 11.99 12.58
N TYR A 53 8.82 12.69 12.10
CA TYR A 53 9.58 12.27 10.92
C TYR A 53 10.28 10.92 11.13
N THR A 54 11.00 10.78 12.24
CA THR A 54 11.73 9.56 12.59
C THR A 54 10.81 8.37 12.77
N PHE A 55 9.69 8.57 13.47
CA PHE A 55 8.68 7.55 13.69
C PHE A 55 8.07 7.10 12.35
N THR A 56 7.69 8.04 11.48
CA THR A 56 7.14 7.74 10.15
C THR A 56 8.13 6.94 9.30
N LEU A 57 9.41 7.31 9.30
CA LEU A 57 10.46 6.57 8.60
C LEU A 57 10.58 5.13 9.11
N ASN A 58 10.63 4.94 10.43
CA ASN A 58 10.75 3.61 11.02
C ASN A 58 9.53 2.74 10.71
N MET A 59 8.31 3.28 10.79
CA MET A 59 7.11 2.55 10.40
C MET A 59 7.14 2.14 8.93
N THR A 60 7.64 3.01 8.05
CA THR A 60 7.83 2.70 6.63
C THR A 60 8.89 1.61 6.43
N TRP A 61 10.00 1.66 7.15
CA TRP A 61 11.07 0.67 7.05
C TRP A 61 10.70 -0.69 7.63
N LEU A 62 9.75 -0.76 8.56
CA LEU A 62 9.20 -2.04 9.03
C LEU A 62 8.53 -2.84 7.90
N VAL A 63 7.97 -2.18 6.89
CA VAL A 63 7.44 -2.86 5.70
C VAL A 63 8.55 -3.61 4.96
N ASN A 64 9.71 -2.99 4.77
CA ASN A 64 10.85 -3.60 4.08
C ASN A 64 11.64 -4.61 4.94
N SER A 65 11.44 -4.62 6.26
CA SER A 65 12.16 -5.49 7.19
C SER A 65 11.23 -6.50 7.84
N ALA A 66 10.46 -6.09 8.84
CA ALA A 66 9.59 -6.97 9.59
C ALA A 66 8.57 -7.72 8.71
N ALA A 67 7.96 -7.06 7.73
CA ALA A 67 7.00 -7.73 6.85
C ALA A 67 7.64 -8.70 5.85
N HIS A 68 8.97 -8.69 5.69
CA HIS A 68 9.71 -9.70 4.93
C HIS A 68 10.29 -10.84 5.78
N MET A 69 10.26 -10.71 7.11
CA MET A 69 10.89 -11.65 8.03
C MET A 69 9.88 -12.41 8.90
N TRP A 70 8.78 -11.76 9.31
CA TRP A 70 7.85 -12.29 10.29
C TRP A 70 6.40 -12.13 9.86
N GLY A 71 5.71 -13.25 9.73
CA GLY A 71 4.31 -13.29 9.35
C GLY A 71 3.94 -14.60 8.66
N GLN A 72 2.70 -14.67 8.18
CA GLN A 72 2.19 -15.78 7.38
C GLN A 72 2.31 -15.50 5.88
N ARG A 73 2.26 -16.53 5.04
CA ARG A 73 2.33 -16.41 3.57
C ARG A 73 1.15 -17.13 2.89
N PRO A 74 -0.08 -16.68 3.15
CA PRO A 74 -1.29 -17.38 2.72
C PRO A 74 -1.49 -17.38 1.20
N TYR A 75 -0.87 -16.47 0.44
CA TYR A 75 -1.04 -16.35 -1.01
C TYR A 75 0.12 -16.96 -1.79
N ASP A 76 1.36 -16.73 -1.36
CA ASP A 76 2.54 -17.31 -1.99
C ASP A 76 3.66 -17.56 -0.98
N GLN A 77 3.93 -18.83 -0.69
CA GLN A 77 4.95 -19.25 0.27
C GLN A 77 6.39 -19.18 -0.28
N PHE A 78 6.56 -19.06 -1.60
CA PHE A 78 7.87 -19.08 -2.27
C PHE A 78 8.53 -17.70 -2.33
N ILE A 79 7.82 -16.65 -1.92
CA ILE A 79 8.33 -15.29 -1.80
C ILE A 79 8.57 -14.93 -0.33
N ASN A 80 9.53 -14.06 -0.04
CA ASN A 80 9.82 -13.60 1.32
C ASN A 80 8.70 -12.79 2.03
N PRO A 81 7.97 -11.85 1.38
CA PRO A 81 7.00 -10.99 2.06
C PRO A 81 5.88 -11.80 2.71
N SER A 82 5.43 -11.31 3.85
CA SER A 82 4.52 -11.99 4.76
C SER A 82 3.46 -11.02 5.28
N GLU A 83 2.31 -11.57 5.67
CA GLU A 83 1.23 -10.83 6.31
C GLU A 83 1.60 -10.51 7.75
N ASN A 84 1.65 -9.21 8.10
CA ASN A 84 2.00 -8.75 9.43
C ASN A 84 1.05 -7.64 9.90
N LEU A 85 0.10 -8.01 10.76
CA LEU A 85 -0.93 -7.11 11.27
C LEU A 85 -0.36 -5.88 12.00
N SER A 86 0.70 -6.06 12.80
CA SER A 86 1.33 -4.96 13.54
C SER A 86 1.96 -3.93 12.60
N VAL A 87 2.65 -4.40 11.56
CA VAL A 87 3.17 -3.53 10.50
C VAL A 87 2.02 -2.85 9.78
N SER A 88 0.92 -3.55 9.52
CA SER A 88 -0.23 -2.97 8.82
C SER A 88 -0.87 -1.82 9.60
N VAL A 89 -0.99 -1.95 10.92
CA VAL A 89 -1.49 -0.86 11.77
C VAL A 89 -0.51 0.32 11.78
N GLY A 90 0.80 0.07 11.93
CA GLY A 90 1.82 1.13 11.97
C GLY A 90 2.03 1.85 10.64
N ALA A 91 1.90 1.14 9.51
CA ALA A 91 2.05 1.64 8.15
C ALA A 91 0.71 1.87 7.43
N LEU A 92 -0.40 1.95 8.19
CA LEU A 92 -1.74 2.34 7.71
C LEU A 92 -2.37 1.42 6.64
N GLY A 93 -1.89 0.20 6.46
CA GLY A 93 -2.40 -0.75 5.47
C GLY A 93 -1.34 -1.59 4.78
N GLU A 94 -0.08 -1.16 4.82
CA GLU A 94 0.98 -1.75 4.00
C GLU A 94 1.61 -3.04 4.58
N GLY A 95 1.04 -3.58 5.66
CA GLY A 95 1.54 -4.80 6.31
C GLY A 95 0.97 -6.10 5.72
N TRP A 96 0.00 -6.02 4.83
CA TRP A 96 -0.55 -7.17 4.10
C TRP A 96 0.36 -7.55 2.91
N HIS A 97 1.61 -7.83 3.24
CA HIS A 97 2.71 -7.73 2.27
C HIS A 97 2.81 -8.96 1.36
N ASN A 98 2.38 -10.15 1.81
CA ASN A 98 2.33 -11.34 0.95
C ASN A 98 1.28 -11.15 -0.16
N TYR A 99 0.10 -10.61 0.18
CA TYR A 99 -0.94 -10.22 -0.78
C TYR A 99 -0.41 -9.17 -1.75
N HIS A 100 0.15 -8.08 -1.22
CA HIS A 100 0.67 -6.98 -2.03
C HIS A 100 1.68 -7.44 -3.08
N HIS A 101 2.66 -8.27 -2.70
CA HIS A 101 3.63 -8.79 -3.66
C HIS A 101 3.06 -9.85 -4.61
N THR A 102 2.01 -10.56 -4.20
CA THR A 102 1.32 -11.51 -5.07
C THR A 102 0.43 -10.81 -6.10
N PHE A 103 -0.18 -9.69 -5.73
CA PHE A 103 -1.10 -8.90 -6.54
C PHE A 103 -0.74 -7.40 -6.49
N PRO A 104 0.40 -6.98 -7.07
CA PRO A 104 0.95 -5.63 -6.89
C PRO A 104 0.13 -4.51 -7.55
N TRP A 105 -0.94 -4.88 -8.24
CA TRP A 105 -1.85 -4.00 -8.99
C TRP A 105 -3.19 -3.78 -8.29
N ASP A 106 -3.47 -4.53 -7.22
CA ASP A 106 -4.67 -4.32 -6.43
C ASP A 106 -4.54 -3.01 -5.64
N TYR A 107 -5.46 -2.07 -5.86
CA TYR A 107 -5.42 -0.77 -5.21
C TYR A 107 -5.54 -0.86 -3.69
N LYS A 108 -6.14 -1.93 -3.16
CA LYS A 108 -6.35 -2.10 -1.71
C LYS A 108 -5.11 -2.58 -1.00
N THR A 109 -4.13 -3.17 -1.71
CA THR A 109 -2.98 -3.87 -1.12
C THR A 109 -3.32 -4.99 -0.12
N ALA A 110 -4.60 -5.39 -0.01
CA ALA A 110 -5.10 -6.42 0.89
C ALA A 110 -6.36 -7.10 0.33
N GLU A 111 -6.62 -8.35 0.70
CA GLU A 111 -7.83 -9.08 0.30
C GLU A 111 -9.09 -8.50 0.95
N LEU A 112 -9.07 -8.34 2.28
CA LEU A 112 -10.26 -8.02 3.08
C LEU A 112 -10.61 -6.53 3.05
N GLY A 113 -11.82 -6.22 2.57
CA GLY A 113 -12.36 -4.85 2.49
C GLY A 113 -13.00 -4.31 3.78
N ASN A 114 -12.68 -4.87 4.95
CA ASN A 114 -13.30 -4.44 6.22
C ASN A 114 -12.56 -3.28 6.93
N TYR A 115 -11.53 -2.73 6.27
CA TYR A 115 -10.68 -1.61 6.73
C TYR A 115 -9.97 -1.80 8.08
N ARG A 116 -10.09 -2.95 8.75
CA ARG A 116 -9.65 -3.15 10.16
C ARG A 116 -8.17 -2.85 10.42
N ALA A 117 -7.33 -3.03 9.40
CA ALA A 117 -5.95 -2.54 9.43
C ALA A 117 -5.51 -2.07 8.04
N ASN A 118 -6.39 -1.36 7.33
CA ASN A 118 -6.10 -0.77 6.02
C ASN A 118 -6.84 0.55 5.85
N PHE A 119 -6.27 1.59 6.47
CA PHE A 119 -6.82 2.94 6.44
C PHE A 119 -6.60 3.60 5.07
N THR A 120 -5.51 3.27 4.38
CA THR A 120 -5.24 3.73 3.01
C THR A 120 -6.38 3.39 2.06
N THR A 121 -6.90 2.16 2.11
CA THR A 121 -8.04 1.76 1.26
C THR A 121 -9.30 2.56 1.61
N ALA A 122 -9.58 2.77 2.90
CA ALA A 122 -10.74 3.57 3.32
C ALA A 122 -10.64 5.02 2.81
N PHE A 123 -9.44 5.60 2.82
CA PHE A 123 -9.17 6.93 2.28
C PHE A 123 -9.40 6.97 0.78
N ILE A 124 -8.87 6.00 0.01
CA ILE A 124 -9.09 5.93 -1.45
C ILE A 124 -10.57 5.76 -1.77
N ASP A 125 -11.29 4.87 -1.05
CA ASP A 125 -12.71 4.63 -1.25
C ASP A 125 -13.56 5.87 -0.95
N PHE A 126 -13.15 6.71 0.00
CA PHE A 126 -13.77 8.01 0.24
C PHE A 126 -13.61 8.94 -0.98
N PHE A 127 -12.39 9.05 -1.52
CA PHE A 127 -12.15 9.85 -2.73
C PHE A 127 -12.85 9.29 -3.97
N ALA A 128 -13.02 7.98 -4.03
CA ALA A 128 -13.79 7.31 -5.06
C ALA A 128 -15.27 7.71 -5.00
N LYS A 129 -15.86 7.71 -3.79
CA LYS A 129 -17.26 8.12 -3.58
C LYS A 129 -17.55 9.55 -4.00
N ILE A 130 -16.59 10.47 -3.83
CA ILE A 130 -16.74 11.87 -4.27
C ILE A 130 -16.26 12.11 -5.71
N GLY A 131 -15.88 11.06 -6.44
CA GLY A 131 -15.51 11.11 -7.86
C GLY A 131 -14.08 11.59 -8.16
N TRP A 132 -13.21 11.69 -7.15
CA TRP A 132 -11.82 12.12 -7.33
C TRP A 132 -10.88 10.97 -7.66
N ALA A 133 -11.22 9.75 -7.25
CA ALA A 133 -10.53 8.53 -7.62
C ALA A 133 -11.45 7.64 -8.46
N TYR A 134 -10.92 6.99 -9.49
CA TYR A 134 -11.67 6.13 -10.41
C TYR A 134 -10.76 5.06 -10.98
N GLU A 135 -11.34 4.08 -11.67
CA GLU A 135 -10.63 2.93 -12.25
C GLU A 135 -9.83 2.13 -11.21
N LEU A 136 -10.40 1.95 -10.03
CA LEU A 136 -9.81 1.18 -8.94
C LEU A 136 -9.79 -0.31 -9.34
N LYS A 137 -8.59 -0.88 -9.48
CA LYS A 137 -8.40 -2.28 -9.88
C LYS A 137 -8.29 -3.18 -8.66
N THR A 138 -9.09 -4.24 -8.59
CA THR A 138 -9.00 -5.23 -7.52
C THR A 138 -9.09 -6.66 -8.04
N VAL A 139 -8.47 -7.57 -7.29
CA VAL A 139 -8.41 -9.00 -7.59
C VAL A 139 -9.77 -9.65 -7.32
N SER A 140 -10.20 -10.52 -8.24
CA SER A 140 -11.41 -11.31 -8.05
C SER A 140 -11.21 -12.41 -7.02
N HIS A 141 -12.28 -12.79 -6.32
CA HIS A 141 -12.23 -13.87 -5.32
C HIS A 141 -11.78 -15.20 -5.92
N GLU A 142 -12.13 -15.48 -7.19
CA GLU A 142 -11.70 -16.71 -7.86
C GLU A 142 -10.19 -16.69 -8.15
N MET A 143 -9.64 -15.55 -8.56
CA MET A 143 -8.19 -15.43 -8.77
C MET A 143 -7.41 -15.61 -7.45
N ILE A 144 -7.90 -15.00 -6.36
CA ILE A 144 -7.31 -15.19 -5.02
C ILE A 144 -7.34 -16.67 -4.64
N LYS A 145 -8.52 -17.31 -4.74
CA LYS A 145 -8.68 -18.73 -4.41
C LYS A 145 -7.76 -19.62 -5.22
N ARG A 146 -7.66 -19.44 -6.55
CA ARG A 146 -6.74 -20.20 -7.41
C ARG A 146 -5.29 -20.01 -6.96
N ARG A 147 -4.89 -18.78 -6.62
CA ARG A 147 -3.52 -18.48 -6.19
C ARG A 147 -3.18 -19.11 -4.84
N VAL A 148 -4.07 -18.99 -3.86
CA VAL A 148 -3.92 -19.58 -2.53
C VAL A 148 -3.81 -21.10 -2.62
N GLN A 149 -4.68 -21.75 -3.40
CA GLN A 149 -4.61 -23.20 -3.61
C GLN A 149 -3.27 -23.61 -4.22
N ARG A 150 -2.78 -22.84 -5.20
CA ARG A 150 -1.56 -23.12 -5.96
C ARG A 150 -0.27 -22.93 -5.14
N THR A 151 -0.12 -21.78 -4.48
CA THR A 151 1.16 -21.34 -3.87
C THR A 151 1.06 -20.93 -2.41
N GLY A 152 -0.13 -20.84 -1.81
CA GLY A 152 -0.28 -20.43 -0.41
C GLY A 152 0.45 -21.38 0.54
N ASP A 153 0.74 -20.96 1.77
CA ASP A 153 1.34 -21.82 2.81
C ASP A 153 0.30 -22.63 3.62
N GLY A 154 -0.98 -22.50 3.29
CA GLY A 154 -2.09 -23.16 3.98
C GLY A 154 -2.63 -22.40 5.20
N THR A 155 -2.12 -21.20 5.50
CA THR A 155 -2.60 -20.37 6.63
C THR A 155 -3.81 -19.50 6.29
N HIS A 156 -4.25 -19.50 5.03
CA HIS A 156 -5.38 -18.68 4.58
C HIS A 156 -6.71 -19.12 5.24
N GLU A 157 -7.44 -18.19 5.87
CA GLU A 157 -8.62 -18.49 6.72
C GLU A 157 -9.71 -19.33 6.03
N LYS A 158 -9.95 -19.08 4.73
CA LYS A 158 -11.05 -19.69 3.95
C LYS A 158 -10.65 -20.82 3.01
N TYR A 159 -9.40 -20.88 2.56
CA TYR A 159 -8.98 -21.77 1.47
C TYR A 159 -7.79 -22.61 1.92
N GLY A 160 -7.96 -23.94 1.91
CA GLY A 160 -6.88 -24.89 2.19
C GLY A 160 -5.91 -25.06 1.02
N HIS A 161 -4.78 -25.70 1.29
CA HIS A 161 -3.72 -25.98 0.32
C HIS A 161 -4.10 -27.07 -0.69
N SER A 162 -3.73 -26.91 -1.98
CA SER A 162 -3.81 -27.97 -2.98
C SER A 162 -2.64 -27.85 -3.98
N HIS A 163 -1.62 -28.68 -3.83
CA HIS A 163 -0.44 -28.68 -4.72
C HIS A 163 -0.80 -28.81 -6.21
N LYS A 164 -0.56 -27.76 -7.01
CA LYS A 164 -0.36 -27.84 -8.48
C LYS A 164 0.30 -26.57 -9.08
N GLY A 165 1.61 -26.61 -9.33
CA GLY A 165 2.34 -25.80 -10.34
C GLY A 165 2.69 -24.34 -9.99
N GLU A 166 3.74 -23.78 -10.61
CA GLU A 166 4.50 -22.59 -10.16
C GLU A 166 3.97 -21.19 -10.58
N VAL A 167 4.64 -20.15 -10.04
CA VAL A 167 4.42 -18.70 -9.81
C VAL A 167 4.13 -17.81 -11.04
N TRP A 168 3.37 -16.69 -10.88
CA TRP A 168 3.24 -15.58 -11.86
C TRP A 168 2.96 -14.17 -11.23
N GLY A 169 3.40 -13.05 -11.84
CA GLY A 169 3.22 -11.64 -11.40
C GLY A 169 2.60 -10.70 -12.46
N TRP A 170 2.21 -9.46 -12.11
CA TRP A 170 1.39 -8.57 -12.98
C TRP A 170 2.20 -7.73 -13.97
N GLY A 171 1.77 -7.72 -15.23
CA GLY A 171 2.41 -6.96 -16.33
C GLY A 171 3.46 -7.76 -17.11
N ASP A 172 3.69 -9.01 -16.74
CA ASP A 172 4.62 -9.91 -17.41
C ASP A 172 3.97 -10.56 -18.66
N LYS A 173 4.79 -10.95 -19.66
CA LYS A 173 4.32 -11.28 -21.03
C LYS A 173 3.42 -12.50 -21.11
N ASP A 174 3.57 -13.42 -20.16
CA ASP A 174 2.83 -14.69 -20.09
C ASP A 174 1.61 -14.62 -19.15
N MET A 175 1.14 -13.40 -18.80
CA MET A 175 -0.09 -13.22 -18.03
C MET A 175 -1.27 -13.57 -18.92
N LEU A 176 -1.96 -14.66 -18.58
CA LEU A 176 -3.09 -15.17 -19.34
C LEU A 176 -4.15 -14.08 -19.53
N GLN A 177 -4.66 -13.98 -20.76
CA GLN A 177 -5.68 -12.99 -21.11
C GLN A 177 -6.94 -13.12 -20.24
N GLN A 178 -7.27 -14.34 -19.83
CA GLN A 178 -8.37 -14.62 -18.91
C GLN A 178 -8.17 -13.97 -17.54
N ASP A 179 -6.95 -13.98 -16.98
CA ASP A 179 -6.69 -13.36 -15.68
C ASP A 179 -6.82 -11.82 -15.76
N LYS A 180 -6.47 -11.22 -16.90
CA LYS A 180 -6.73 -9.78 -17.14
C LYS A 180 -8.21 -9.46 -17.17
N GLU A 181 -9.01 -10.33 -17.78
CA GLU A 181 -10.46 -10.16 -17.92
C GLU A 181 -11.21 -10.39 -16.60
N GLU A 182 -10.66 -11.22 -15.72
CA GLU A 182 -11.23 -11.48 -14.40
C GLU A 182 -10.94 -10.37 -13.38
N ALA A 183 -10.01 -9.44 -13.65
CA ALA A 183 -9.76 -8.29 -12.79
C ALA A 183 -10.99 -7.37 -12.73
N LEU A 184 -11.39 -6.99 -11.52
CA LEU A 184 -12.54 -6.12 -11.32
C LEU A 184 -12.08 -4.66 -11.34
N VAL A 185 -12.72 -3.86 -12.19
CA VAL A 185 -12.55 -2.40 -12.19
C VAL A 185 -13.77 -1.77 -11.54
N ILE A 186 -13.56 -1.19 -10.36
CA ILE A 186 -14.57 -0.50 -9.57
C ILE A 186 -14.46 1.00 -9.82
N ASN A 187 -15.59 1.71 -9.69
CA ASN A 187 -15.69 3.16 -9.85
C ASN A 187 -15.21 3.65 -11.23
N LYS A 188 -15.89 3.20 -12.28
CA LYS A 188 -15.56 3.58 -13.67
C LYS A 188 -15.64 5.10 -13.84
N LYS A 189 -14.72 5.64 -14.63
CA LYS A 189 -14.63 7.08 -14.90
C LYS A 189 -15.99 7.59 -15.43
N PRO A 190 -16.52 8.71 -14.90
CA PRO A 190 -17.68 9.36 -15.52
C PRO A 190 -17.31 9.74 -16.96
N GLN A 191 -18.21 9.43 -17.91
CA GLN A 191 -18.05 9.78 -19.33
C GLN A 191 -17.97 11.28 -19.54
#